data_AF-A0A095ZFF8-F1
#
_entry.id   AF-A0A095ZFF8-F1
#
_cell.length_a   1.000
_cell.length_b   1.000
_cell.length_c   1.000
_cell.angle_alpha   90.00
_cell.angle_beta   90.00
_cell.angle_gamma   90.00
#
_symmetry.space_group_name_H-M   'P 1'
#
loop_
_entity.id
_entity.type
_entity.pdbx_description
1 polymer ?
#
loop_
_entity_poly.entity_id
_entity_poly.type
_entity_poly.pdbx_seq_one_letter_code
_entity_poly.pdbx_strand_id
1 'polypeptide(L)'
;MAGRGPAPKDPKRRARRNADPVASKIIQITPSDQPALPTIYTTDADGQRRKFHWPAVTRRWWDMWARSPLSADFTENDWSELLDTALVHARHWSGEKDAAGELRIRAAKFGATPEDRARLRIQFAQADEADEKRRTSRAGADMRGAYKGLRAVD
;
A
#
# COMPACT_ATOMS: atom_id res chain seq x y z
N MET A 1 25.74 -7.85 -6.69
CA MET A 1 25.96 -6.89 -7.79
C MET A 1 24.78 -6.98 -8.74
N ALA A 2 23.86 -6.01 -8.74
CA ALA A 2 22.67 -6.03 -9.60
C ALA A 2 22.75 -4.85 -10.57
N GLY A 3 22.89 -5.15 -11.87
CA GLY A 3 22.94 -4.16 -12.94
C GLY A 3 21.60 -3.46 -13.08
N ARG A 4 21.61 -2.12 -13.11
CA ARG A 4 20.47 -1.31 -13.57
C ARG A 4 20.26 -1.60 -15.05
N GLY A 5 19.16 -2.28 -15.38
CA GLY A 5 18.72 -2.45 -16.76
C GLY A 5 18.43 -1.12 -17.45
N PRO A 6 18.30 -1.10 -18.79
CA PRO A 6 18.08 0.12 -19.58
C PRO A 6 16.84 0.90 -19.10
N ALA A 7 16.94 2.23 -19.15
CA ALA A 7 15.86 3.12 -18.72
C ALA A 7 14.54 2.86 -19.49
N PRO A 8 13.37 2.92 -18.83
CA PRO A 8 12.09 2.68 -19.49
C PRO A 8 11.85 3.65 -20.65
N LYS A 9 11.40 3.12 -21.79
CA LYS A 9 11.10 3.93 -23.00
C LYS A 9 9.99 4.96 -22.73
N ASP A 10 10.19 6.14 -23.29
CA ASP A 10 9.28 7.30 -23.24
C ASP A 10 7.82 6.87 -23.55
N PRO A 11 6.85 7.16 -22.66
CA PRO A 11 5.44 6.84 -22.83
C PRO A 11 4.86 7.26 -24.19
N LYS A 12 5.32 8.38 -24.77
CA LYS A 12 4.82 8.91 -26.06
C LYS A 12 5.34 8.15 -27.27
N ARG A 13 6.39 7.33 -27.11
CA ARG A 13 7.04 6.53 -28.17
C ARG A 13 6.72 5.04 -28.06
N ARG A 14 5.78 4.67 -27.18
CA ARG A 14 5.26 3.31 -27.09
C ARG A 14 4.24 3.12 -28.20
N ALA A 15 4.53 2.21 -29.12
CA ALA A 15 3.55 1.74 -30.10
C ALA A 15 2.38 1.10 -29.33
N ARG A 16 1.29 1.84 -29.14
CA ARG A 16 0.05 1.33 -28.56
C ARG A 16 -0.56 0.32 -29.54
N ARG A 17 -0.31 -0.97 -29.29
CA ARG A 17 -1.10 -2.07 -29.82
C ARG A 17 -1.27 -3.11 -28.71
N ASN A 18 -2.03 -2.74 -27.70
CA ASN A 18 -2.76 -3.63 -26.80
C ASN A 18 -3.94 -2.80 -26.31
N ALA A 19 -4.92 -2.62 -27.19
CA ALA A 19 -6.25 -2.28 -26.73
C ALA A 19 -6.79 -3.58 -26.14
N ASP A 20 -6.81 -3.69 -24.81
CA ASP A 20 -7.45 -4.82 -24.13
C ASP A 20 -8.93 -4.83 -24.51
N PRO A 21 -9.44 -5.84 -25.25
CA PRO A 21 -10.82 -5.88 -25.68
C PRO A 21 -11.73 -6.54 -24.64
N VAL A 22 -11.23 -6.76 -23.41
CA VAL A 22 -12.01 -7.38 -22.33
C VAL A 22 -12.85 -6.29 -21.70
N ALA A 23 -14.18 -6.37 -21.90
CA ALA A 23 -15.14 -5.53 -21.21
C ALA A 23 -14.91 -5.62 -19.69
N SER A 24 -14.50 -4.51 -19.07
CA SER A 24 -14.32 -4.43 -17.63
C SER A 24 -15.68 -4.58 -16.93
N LYS A 25 -15.82 -5.58 -16.07
CA LYS A 25 -16.99 -5.70 -15.20
C LYS A 25 -16.88 -4.64 -14.11
N ILE A 26 -17.79 -3.67 -14.13
CA ILE A 26 -17.91 -2.67 -13.07
C ILE A 26 -18.70 -3.32 -11.92
N ILE A 27 -18.07 -3.42 -10.75
CA ILE A 27 -18.69 -3.91 -9.53
C ILE A 27 -18.66 -2.75 -8.53
N GLN A 28 -19.79 -2.47 -7.89
CA GLN A 28 -19.83 -1.49 -6.80
C GLN A 28 -19.17 -2.09 -5.57
N ILE A 29 -18.23 -1.34 -4.99
CA ILE A 29 -17.54 -1.71 -3.76
C ILE A 29 -18.43 -1.27 -2.59
N THR A 30 -18.71 -2.20 -1.68
CA THR A 30 -19.32 -1.90 -0.39
C THR A 30 -18.24 -2.07 0.68
N PRO A 31 -17.68 -0.96 1.21
CA PRO A 31 -16.76 -1.05 2.33
C PRO A 31 -17.39 -1.75 3.52
N SER A 32 -16.60 -2.52 4.25
CA SER A 32 -17.01 -3.23 5.44
C SER A 32 -16.16 -2.82 6.64
N ASP A 33 -16.71 -2.96 7.83
CA ASP A 33 -15.99 -2.72 9.07
C ASP A 33 -14.92 -3.80 9.31
N GLN A 34 -13.86 -3.42 10.02
CA GLN A 34 -12.82 -4.36 10.43
C GLN A 34 -13.43 -5.43 11.38
N PRO A 35 -13.28 -6.73 11.09
CA PRO A 35 -13.76 -7.76 11.99
C PRO A 35 -12.89 -7.85 13.24
N ALA A 36 -13.49 -8.31 14.34
CA ALA A 36 -12.73 -8.66 15.53
C ALA A 36 -11.79 -9.85 15.25
N LEU A 37 -10.63 -9.87 15.91
CA LEU A 37 -9.74 -11.02 15.84
C LEU A 37 -10.47 -12.27 16.38
N PRO A 38 -10.49 -13.38 15.62
CA PRO A 38 -11.27 -14.55 15.98
C PRO A 38 -10.66 -15.27 17.18
N THR A 39 -11.51 -15.95 17.94
CA THR A 39 -11.05 -16.94 18.91
C THR A 39 -10.70 -18.22 18.16
N ILE A 40 -9.40 -18.49 18.06
CA ILE A 40 -8.87 -19.71 17.45
C ILE A 40 -8.36 -20.68 18.50
N TYR A 41 -8.42 -21.97 18.19
CA TYR A 41 -7.92 -23.05 19.04
C TYR A 41 -6.81 -23.78 18.31
N THR A 42 -5.70 -24.02 18.99
CA THR A 42 -4.55 -24.78 18.49
C THR A 42 -4.36 -26.02 19.33
N THR A 43 -3.89 -27.10 18.72
CA THR A 43 -3.52 -28.31 19.43
C THR A 43 -2.06 -28.20 19.86
N ASP A 44 -1.78 -28.46 21.13
CA ASP A 44 -0.40 -28.53 21.63
C ASP A 44 0.28 -29.86 21.28
N ALA A 45 1.55 -30.01 21.66
CA ALA A 45 2.31 -31.25 21.43
C ALA A 45 1.72 -32.47 22.16
N ASP A 46 0.92 -32.25 23.21
CA ASP A 46 0.27 -33.29 24.01
C ASP A 46 -1.14 -33.63 23.49
N GLY A 47 -1.54 -33.06 22.35
CA GLY A 47 -2.85 -33.31 21.74
C GLY A 47 -4.01 -32.52 22.37
N GLN A 48 -3.74 -31.61 23.31
CA GLN A 48 -4.76 -30.83 24.00
C GLN A 48 -5.10 -29.57 23.21
N ARG A 49 -6.40 -29.26 23.12
CA ARG A 49 -6.89 -28.02 22.50
C ARG A 49 -6.67 -26.86 23.45
N ARG A 50 -5.81 -25.92 23.08
CA ARG A 50 -5.60 -24.65 23.80
C ARG A 50 -6.14 -23.49 22.97
N LYS A 51 -6.63 -22.46 23.67
CA LYS A 51 -6.98 -21.20 23.02
C LYS A 51 -5.70 -20.53 22.54
N PHE A 52 -5.65 -20.18 21.26
CA PHE A 52 -4.53 -19.41 20.74
C PHE A 52 -4.65 -17.96 21.20
N HIS A 53 -3.55 -17.47 21.74
CA HIS A 53 -3.44 -16.12 22.26
C HIS A 53 -2.77 -15.24 21.22
N TRP A 54 -3.54 -14.31 20.66
CA TRP A 54 -3.00 -13.27 19.79
C TRP A 54 -1.93 -12.45 20.52
N PRO A 55 -0.69 -12.38 20.00
CA PRO A 55 0.35 -11.55 20.58
C PRO A 55 -0.09 -10.08 20.68
N ALA A 56 0.32 -9.40 21.75
CA ALA A 56 -0.07 -8.00 21.97
C ALA A 56 0.35 -7.08 20.81
N VAL A 57 1.51 -7.37 20.20
CA VAL A 57 2.00 -6.67 19.01
C VAL A 57 1.10 -6.87 17.79
N THR A 58 0.57 -8.09 17.59
CA THR A 58 -0.38 -8.37 16.49
C THR A 58 -1.70 -7.66 16.70
N ARG A 59 -2.21 -7.59 17.93
CA ARG A 59 -3.45 -6.82 18.22
C ARG A 59 -3.27 -5.34 17.90
N ARG A 60 -2.15 -4.75 18.35
CA ARG A 60 -1.84 -3.34 18.03
C ARG A 60 -1.69 -3.09 16.53
N TRP A 61 -1.08 -4.04 15.82
CA TRP A 61 -0.93 -4.00 14.37
C TRP A 61 -2.28 -4.13 13.65
N TRP A 62 -3.16 -5.00 14.13
CA TRP A 62 -4.53 -5.12 13.64
C TRP A 62 -5.31 -3.82 13.81
N ASP A 63 -5.29 -3.25 15.02
CA ASP A 63 -5.99 -1.99 15.30
C ASP A 63 -5.42 -0.81 14.49
N MET A 64 -4.13 -0.84 14.15
CA MET A 64 -3.50 0.17 13.28
C MET A 64 -4.13 0.17 11.90
N TRP A 65 -4.43 -1.01 11.34
CA TRP A 65 -5.07 -1.10 10.02
C TRP A 65 -6.46 -0.47 10.01
N ALA A 66 -7.31 -0.70 11.02
CA ALA A 66 -8.61 -0.03 11.09
C ALA A 66 -8.53 1.50 11.12
N ARG A 67 -7.46 2.06 11.69
CA ARG A 67 -7.24 3.52 11.71
C ARG A 67 -6.54 4.04 10.45
N SER A 68 -6.08 3.15 9.57
CA SER A 68 -5.31 3.52 8.41
C SER A 68 -6.24 4.02 7.30
N PRO A 69 -5.96 5.17 6.66
CA PRO A 69 -6.68 5.58 5.46
C PRO A 69 -6.58 4.56 4.32
N LEU A 70 -5.61 3.64 4.36
CA LEU A 70 -5.47 2.57 3.38
C LEU A 70 -6.64 1.57 3.40
N SER A 71 -7.34 1.43 4.53
CA SER A 71 -8.45 0.48 4.67
C SER A 71 -9.83 1.11 4.46
N ALA A 72 -9.91 2.37 4.02
CA ALA A 72 -11.17 3.10 3.89
C ALA A 72 -12.16 2.40 2.93
N ASP A 73 -11.64 1.78 1.86
CA ASP A 73 -12.43 1.11 0.84
C ASP A 73 -12.39 -0.43 0.96
N PHE A 74 -11.90 -0.97 2.08
CA PHE A 74 -11.77 -2.42 2.24
C PHE A 74 -13.13 -3.10 2.31
N THR A 75 -13.27 -4.16 1.54
CA THR A 75 -14.40 -5.08 1.58
C THR A 75 -14.14 -6.22 2.57
N GLU A 76 -15.15 -7.05 2.81
CA GLU A 76 -15.00 -8.27 3.62
C GLU A 76 -13.87 -9.18 3.12
N ASN A 77 -13.66 -9.27 1.80
CA ASN A 77 -12.58 -10.07 1.23
C ASN A 77 -11.19 -9.50 1.57
N ASP A 78 -11.05 -8.17 1.55
CA ASP A 78 -9.78 -7.51 1.91
C ASP A 78 -9.46 -7.71 3.39
N TRP A 79 -10.48 -7.59 4.26
CA TRP A 79 -10.34 -7.88 5.68
C TRP A 79 -10.02 -9.35 5.96
N SER A 80 -10.61 -10.28 5.19
CA SER A 80 -10.30 -11.71 5.29
C SER A 80 -8.84 -11.99 4.95
N GLU A 81 -8.32 -11.46 3.85
CA GLU A 81 -6.90 -11.65 3.47
C GLU A 81 -5.96 -10.96 4.47
N LEU A 82 -6.37 -9.81 5.03
CA LEU A 82 -5.59 -9.15 6.07
C LEU A 82 -5.60 -9.94 7.39
N LEU A 83 -6.70 -10.63 7.71
CA LEU A 83 -6.79 -11.50 8.88
C LEU A 83 -5.84 -12.70 8.76
N ASP A 84 -5.75 -13.31 7.58
CA ASP A 84 -4.73 -14.33 7.30
C ASP A 84 -3.31 -13.75 7.48
N THR A 85 -3.10 -12.52 7.02
CA THR A 85 -1.84 -11.80 7.24
C THR A 85 -1.56 -11.56 8.73
N ALA A 86 -2.60 -11.32 9.56
CA ALA A 86 -2.47 -11.19 11.01
C ALA A 86 -1.98 -12.49 11.66
N LEU A 87 -2.44 -13.65 11.17
CA LEU A 87 -1.97 -14.95 11.65
C LEU A 87 -0.48 -15.14 11.35
N VAL A 88 -0.04 -14.83 10.12
CA VAL A 88 1.38 -14.89 9.73
C VAL A 88 2.21 -13.90 10.56
N HIS A 89 1.68 -12.70 10.82
CA HIS A 89 2.30 -11.71 11.71
C HIS A 89 2.45 -12.27 13.13
N ALA A 90 1.42 -12.91 13.68
CA ALA A 90 1.49 -13.53 14.99
C ALA A 90 2.53 -14.65 15.07
N ARG A 91 2.62 -15.51 14.05
CA ARG A 91 3.65 -16.56 13.95
C ARG A 91 5.05 -15.97 13.94
N HIS A 92 5.28 -14.95 13.11
CA HIS A 92 6.56 -14.26 13.02
C HIS A 92 7.00 -13.67 14.37
N TRP A 93 6.11 -12.95 15.05
CA TRP A 93 6.40 -12.38 16.36
C TRP A 93 6.47 -13.40 17.51
N SER A 94 6.00 -14.63 17.28
CA SER A 94 6.15 -15.75 18.21
C SER A 94 7.46 -16.53 18.00
N GLY A 95 8.31 -16.12 17.04
CA GLY A 95 9.64 -16.69 16.82
C GLY A 95 9.81 -17.51 15.53
N GLU A 96 8.74 -17.69 14.75
CA GLU A 96 8.79 -18.41 13.46
C GLU A 96 9.43 -17.51 12.39
N LYS A 97 10.73 -17.70 12.16
CA LYS A 97 11.52 -16.84 11.25
C LYS A 97 11.13 -17.00 9.78
N ASP A 98 10.67 -18.17 9.38
CA ASP A 98 10.18 -18.49 8.04
C ASP A 98 8.92 -17.70 7.66
N ALA A 99 8.09 -17.33 8.64
CA ALA A 99 6.90 -16.49 8.43
C ALA A 99 7.23 -15.07 7.93
N ALA A 100 8.48 -14.58 8.09
CA ALA A 100 8.88 -13.23 7.70
C ALA A 100 8.72 -12.97 6.19
N GLY A 101 9.07 -13.95 5.36
CA GLY A 101 8.99 -13.83 3.90
C GLY A 101 7.56 -13.70 3.41
N GLU A 102 6.67 -14.54 3.93
CA GLU A 102 5.25 -14.52 3.61
C GLU A 102 4.58 -13.23 4.13
N LEU A 103 4.88 -12.84 5.37
CA LEU A 103 4.36 -11.60 5.96
C LEU A 103 4.66 -10.40 5.07
N ARG A 104 5.90 -10.29 4.58
CA ARG A 104 6.33 -9.21 3.68
C ARG A 104 5.50 -9.19 2.40
N ILE A 105 5.30 -10.34 1.76
CA ILE A 105 4.57 -10.43 0.48
C ILE A 105 3.10 -10.08 0.66
N ARG A 106 2.47 -10.58 1.73
CA ARG A 106 1.05 -10.31 1.99
C ARG A 106 0.82 -8.85 2.40
N ALA A 107 1.60 -8.32 3.34
CA ALA A 107 1.48 -6.93 3.77
C ALA A 107 1.73 -5.92 2.64
N ALA A 108 2.60 -6.26 1.69
CA ALA A 108 2.87 -5.44 0.51
C ALA A 108 1.63 -5.21 -0.37
N LYS A 109 0.71 -6.19 -0.44
CA LYS A 109 -0.54 -6.06 -1.22
C LYS A 109 -1.43 -4.91 -0.73
N PHE A 110 -1.29 -4.55 0.54
CA PHE A 110 -2.08 -3.50 1.19
C PHE A 110 -1.33 -2.18 1.33
N GLY A 111 -0.11 -2.06 0.79
CA GLY A 111 0.67 -0.82 0.89
C GLY A 111 1.28 -0.59 2.28
N ALA A 112 1.68 -1.65 2.99
CA ALA A 112 2.25 -1.54 4.33
C ALA A 112 3.49 -0.64 4.39
N THR A 113 4.38 -0.71 3.39
CA THR A 113 5.59 0.14 3.33
C THR A 113 5.45 1.29 2.33
N PRO A 114 6.28 2.35 2.43
CA PRO A 114 6.31 3.41 1.42
C PRO A 114 6.61 2.92 0.00
N GLU A 115 7.48 1.91 -0.12
CA GLU A 115 7.80 1.28 -1.41
C GLU A 115 6.56 0.59 -2.00
N ASP A 116 5.82 -0.14 -1.18
CA ASP A 116 4.58 -0.81 -1.60
C ASP A 116 3.52 0.21 -2.03
N ARG A 117 3.37 1.31 -1.29
CA ARG A 117 2.44 2.40 -1.67
C ARG A 117 2.83 3.03 -3.00
N ALA A 118 4.12 3.29 -3.22
CA ALA A 118 4.61 3.80 -4.49
C ALA A 118 4.34 2.81 -5.64
N ARG A 119 4.52 1.50 -5.40
CA ARG A 119 4.22 0.43 -6.36
C ARG A 119 2.72 0.36 -6.70
N LEU A 120 1.85 0.51 -5.70
CA LEU A 120 0.40 0.52 -5.85
C LEU A 120 -0.15 1.86 -6.34
N ARG A 121 0.71 2.88 -6.49
CA ARG A 121 0.34 4.26 -6.85
C ARG A 121 -0.66 4.90 -5.89
N ILE A 122 -0.53 4.56 -4.60
CA ILE A 122 -1.33 5.15 -3.54
C ILE A 122 -0.68 6.47 -3.14
N GLN A 123 -1.43 7.56 -3.24
CA GLN A 123 -1.03 8.89 -2.78
C GLN A 123 -1.95 9.32 -1.64
N PHE A 124 -1.35 9.85 -0.57
CA PHE A 124 -2.14 10.51 0.48
C PHE A 124 -2.35 11.96 0.08
N ALA A 125 -3.57 12.48 0.20
CA ALA A 125 -3.93 13.83 -0.24
C ALA A 125 -3.01 14.94 0.32
N GLN A 126 -2.42 14.77 1.52
CA GLN A 126 -1.44 15.72 2.06
C GLN A 126 -0.14 15.82 1.23
N ALA A 127 0.23 14.74 0.54
CA ALA A 127 1.36 14.74 -0.39
C ALA A 127 1.02 15.46 -1.70
N ASP A 128 -0.22 15.38 -2.17
CA ASP A 128 -0.66 16.02 -3.40
C ASP A 128 -0.64 17.54 -3.27
N GLU A 129 -1.12 18.10 -2.16
CA GLU A 129 -1.02 19.55 -1.92
C GLU A 129 0.43 20.04 -1.83
N ALA A 130 1.32 19.26 -1.20
CA ALA A 130 2.72 19.64 -1.07
C ALA A 130 3.46 19.58 -2.41
N ASP A 131 3.17 18.59 -3.25
CA ASP A 131 3.72 18.47 -4.59
C ASP A 131 3.11 19.47 -5.56
N GLU A 132 1.84 19.82 -5.43
CA GLU A 132 1.21 20.90 -6.19
C GLU A 132 1.80 22.27 -5.83
N LYS A 133 2.01 22.54 -4.53
CA LYS A 133 2.74 23.73 -4.05
C LYS A 133 4.17 23.77 -4.56
N ARG A 134 4.88 22.63 -4.61
CA ARG A 134 6.22 22.56 -5.22
C ARG A 134 6.21 22.80 -6.72
N ARG A 135 5.28 22.19 -7.47
CA ARG A 135 5.15 22.37 -8.93
C ARG A 135 4.83 23.82 -9.29
N THR A 136 3.89 24.43 -8.60
CA THR A 136 3.52 25.86 -8.79
C THR A 136 4.67 26.79 -8.41
N SER A 137 5.41 26.51 -7.33
CA SER A 137 6.59 27.32 -6.96
C SER A 137 7.71 27.24 -7.99
N ARG A 138 7.93 26.07 -8.61
CA ARG A 138 8.98 25.85 -9.64
C ARG A 138 8.60 26.49 -10.97
N ALA A 139 7.33 26.37 -11.37
CA ALA A 139 6.81 27.06 -12.57
C ALA A 139 6.87 28.60 -12.41
N GLY A 140 6.58 29.12 -11.22
CA GLY A 140 6.72 30.55 -10.90
C GLY A 140 8.17 31.04 -10.78
N ALA A 141 9.13 30.14 -10.56
CA ALA A 141 10.57 30.45 -10.61
C ALA A 141 11.09 30.50 -12.05
N ASP A 142 10.65 29.56 -12.91
CA ASP A 142 10.98 29.56 -14.34
C ASP A 142 10.44 30.81 -15.06
N MET A 143 9.20 31.23 -14.76
CA MET A 143 8.66 32.48 -15.33
C MET A 143 9.47 33.72 -14.92
N ARG A 144 9.86 33.84 -13.65
CA ARG A 144 10.64 35.00 -13.17
C ARG A 144 12.04 35.09 -13.78
N GLY A 145 12.62 33.97 -14.18
CA GLY A 145 13.87 33.93 -14.95
C GLY A 145 13.69 34.52 -16.36
N ALA A 146 12.56 34.25 -17.02
CA ALA A 146 12.28 34.68 -18.38
C ALA A 146 12.09 36.21 -18.51
N TYR A 147 11.62 36.90 -17.47
CA TYR A 147 11.38 38.35 -17.48
C TYR A 147 12.56 39.19 -16.96
N LYS A 148 13.68 38.59 -16.54
CA LYS A 148 14.82 39.30 -15.91
C LYS A 148 15.57 40.27 -16.85
N GLY A 149 15.31 40.23 -18.15
CA GLY A 149 15.95 41.08 -19.16
C GLY A 149 15.02 42.08 -19.86
N LEU A 150 13.73 42.09 -19.57
CA LEU A 150 12.77 42.98 -20.24
C LEU A 150 12.65 44.27 -19.43
N ARG A 151 13.24 45.34 -19.97
CA ARG A 151 13.08 46.70 -19.44
C ARG A 151 11.78 47.26 -20.00
N ALA A 152 10.90 47.76 -19.13
CA ALA A 152 9.73 48.51 -19.56
C ALA A 152 10.20 49.73 -20.37
N VAL A 153 9.65 49.87 -21.58
CA VAL A 153 9.82 51.04 -22.42
C VAL A 153 8.57 51.89 -22.19
N ASP A 154 8.78 53.07 -21.60
CA ASP A 154 7.79 54.15 -21.52
C ASP A 154 7.69 54.89 -22.86
#